data_AF-A0AA90QG20-F1
#
_entry.id   AF-A0AA90QG20-F1
#
_cell.length_a   1.000
_cell.length_b   1.000
_cell.length_c   1.000
_cell.angle_alpha   90.00
_cell.angle_beta   90.00
_cell.angle_gamma   90.00
#
_symmetry.space_group_name_H-M   'P 1'
#
loop_
_entity.id
_entity.type
_entity.pdbx_description
1 polymer ?
#
loop_
_entity_poly.entity_id
_entity_poly.type
_entity_poly.pdbx_seq_one_letter_code
_entity_poly.pdbx_strand_id
1 'polypeptide(L)' 'MIRYMGTRQNDDGAIVYVFIINGLQKEIREHALKQYPGCYEMLPAAAKQKIAANRNWLSKL' A
#
# COMPACT_ATOMS: atom_id res chain seq x y z
N MET A 1 -7.77 -3.02 -13.82
CA MET A 1 -6.79 -4.06 -13.38
C MET A 1 -5.82 -3.42 -12.40
N ILE A 2 -5.58 -4.05 -11.24
CA ILE A 2 -4.66 -3.56 -10.21
C ILE A 2 -3.46 -4.51 -10.17
N ARG A 3 -2.25 -3.97 -10.24
CA ARG A 3 -1.01 -4.76 -10.09
C ARG A 3 -0.12 -4.10 -9.06
N TYR A 4 0.31 -4.86 -8.05
CA TYR A 4 1.33 -4.40 -7.12
C TYR A 4 2.72 -4.47 -7.78
N MET A 5 3.49 -3.38 -7.69
CA MET A 5 4.83 -3.28 -8.27
C MET A 5 5.93 -3.39 -7.22
N GLY A 6 5.66 -2.99 -5.98
CA GLY A 6 6.67 -3.01 -4.93
C GLY A 6 6.44 -1.93 -3.89
N THR A 7 7.41 -1.80 -2.99
CA THR A 7 7.49 -0.70 -2.03
C THR A 7 8.69 0.15 -2.37
N ARG A 8 8.55 1.47 -2.24
CA ARG A 8 9.65 2.42 -2.36
C ARG A 8 9.57 3.45 -1.26
N GLN A 9 10.68 4.13 -1.01
CA GLN A 9 10.69 5.37 -0.26
C GLN A 9 10.39 6.51 -1.24
N ASN A 10 9.52 7.44 -0.87
CA ASN A 10 9.32 8.68 -1.62
C ASN A 10 10.30 9.77 -1.13
N ASP A 11 10.34 10.92 -1.80
CA ASP A 11 11.21 12.06 -1.43
C ASP A 11 10.99 12.60 -0.01
N ASP A 12 9.83 12.34 0.59
CA ASP A 12 9.48 12.68 1.98
C ASP A 12 10.04 11.66 2.99
N GLY A 13 10.80 10.65 2.54
CA GLY A 13 11.32 9.58 3.39
C GLY A 13 10.27 8.55 3.81
N ALA A 14 9.03 8.66 3.34
CA ALA A 14 7.93 7.78 3.68
C ALA A 14 7.91 6.53 2.79
N ILE A 15 7.60 5.37 3.37
CA ILE A 15 7.39 4.14 2.61
C ILE A 15 6.01 4.17 1.93
N VAL A 16 6.01 4.00 0.62
CA VAL A 16 4.81 3.93 -0.23
C VAL A 16 4.76 2.60 -0.98
N TYR A 17 3.55 2.09 -1.15
CA TYR A 17 3.23 0.91 -1.94
C TYR A 17 2.86 1.35 -3.35
N VAL A 18 3.59 0.85 -4.34
CA VAL A 18 3.42 1.23 -5.73
C VAL A 18 2.50 0.24 -6.42
N PHE A 19 1.45 0.76 -7.07
CA PHE A 19 0.48 -0.01 -7.83
C PHE A 19 0.36 0.54 -9.25
N ILE A 20 0.07 -0.33 -10.21
CA ILE A 20 -0.49 0.05 -11.51
C ILE A 20 -2.00 -0.16 -11.41
N ILE A 21 -2.78 0.91 -11.43
CA ILE A 21 -4.24 0.89 -11.41
C ILE A 21 -4.74 1.42 -12.75
N ASN A 22 -5.37 0.57 -13.54
CA ASN A 22 -5.89 0.92 -14.88
C ASN A 22 -4.81 1.55 -15.79
N GLY A 23 -3.59 1.03 -15.72
CA GLY A 23 -2.46 1.53 -16.51
C GLY A 23 -1.72 2.74 -15.92
N LEU A 24 -2.20 3.30 -14.81
CA LEU A 24 -1.56 4.43 -14.13
C LEU A 24 -0.79 3.97 -12.91
N GLN A 25 0.46 4.41 -12.78
CA GLN A 25 1.23 4.21 -11.56
C GLN A 25 0.68 5.11 -10.44
N LYS A 26 0.44 4.51 -9.27
CA LYS A 26 -0.06 5.14 -8.06
C LYS A 26 0.81 4.74 -6.88
N GLU A 27 1.21 5.72 -6.10
CA GLU A 27 1.98 5.53 -4.87
C GLU A 27 1.05 5.75 -3.69
N ILE A 28 0.84 4.70 -2.91
CA ILE A 28 -0.16 4.69 -1.84
C ILE A 28 0.56 4.46 -0.52
N ARG A 29 0.42 5.40 0.42
CA ARG A 29 0.92 5.23 1.79
C ARG A 29 0.11 4.15 2.51
N GLU A 30 0.70 3.51 3.51
CA GLU A 30 0.06 2.41 4.24
C GLU A 30 -1.33 2.78 4.80
N HIS A 31 -1.46 3.93 5.44
CA HIS A 31 -2.74 4.40 5.99
C HIS A 31 -3.80 4.66 4.90
N ALA A 32 -3.35 5.04 3.71
CA ALA A 32 -4.22 5.34 2.58
C ALA A 32 -4.71 4.07 1.89
N LEU A 33 -4.08 2.89 2.08
CA LEU A 33 -4.50 1.62 1.48
C LEU A 33 -5.98 1.29 1.75
N LYS A 34 -6.52 1.71 2.90
CA LYS A 34 -7.95 1.53 3.25
C LYS A 34 -8.90 2.29 2.31
N GLN A 35 -8.42 3.37 1.70
CA GLN A 35 -9.19 4.22 0.79
C GLN A 35 -9.15 3.71 -0.67
N TYR A 36 -8.29 2.74 -0.98
CA TYR A 36 -8.13 2.18 -2.33
C TYR A 36 -8.62 0.72 -2.37
N PRO A 37 -9.89 0.49 -2.74
CA PRO A 37 -10.45 -0.86 -2.82
C PRO A 37 -9.64 -1.74 -3.79
N GLY A 38 -9.42 -3.00 -3.40
CA GLY A 38 -8.62 -3.96 -4.18
C GLY A 38 -7.10 -3.84 -4.02
N CYS A 39 -6.55 -2.70 -3.58
CA CYS A 39 -5.09 -2.54 -3.47
C CYS A 39 -4.49 -3.38 -2.34
N TYR A 40 -5.14 -3.42 -1.18
CA TYR A 40 -4.69 -4.25 -0.06
C TYR A 40 -4.68 -5.75 -0.42
N GLU A 41 -5.68 -6.21 -1.19
CA GLU A 41 -5.81 -7.60 -1.59
C GLU A 41 -4.68 -8.05 -2.53
N MET A 42 -4.22 -7.14 -3.40
CA MET A 42 -3.12 -7.38 -4.34
C MET A 42 -1.73 -7.40 -3.67
N LEU A 43 -1.63 -7.05 -2.39
CA LEU A 43 -0.36 -7.10 -1.67
C LEU A 43 0.10 -8.54 -1.41
N PRO A 44 1.40 -8.83 -1.50
CA PRO A 44 1.95 -10.12 -1.11
C PRO A 44 1.79 -10.34 0.40
N ALA A 45 1.78 -11.62 0.82
CA ALA A 45 1.63 -11.99 2.22
C ALA A 45 2.65 -11.31 3.15
N ALA A 46 3.90 -11.13 2.68
CA ALA A 46 4.94 -10.42 3.43
C ALA A 46 4.59 -8.94 3.68
N ALA A 47 4.03 -8.25 2.69
CA ALA A 47 3.59 -6.87 2.84
C ALA A 47 2.40 -6.76 3.79
N LYS A 48 1.41 -7.65 3.65
CA LYS A 48 0.24 -7.72 4.56
C LYS A 48 0.66 -7.95 6.02
N GLN A 49 1.65 -8.82 6.25
CA GLN A 49 2.19 -9.03 7.60
C GLN A 49 2.87 -7.79 8.18
N LYS A 50 3.66 -7.05 7.38
CA LYS A 50 4.25 -5.78 7.83
C LYS A 50 3.19 -4.76 8.22
N ILE A 51 2.15 -4.66 7.40
CA ILE A 51 1.04 -3.72 7.62
C ILE A 51 0.22 -4.12 8.86
N ALA A 52 -0.04 -5.42 9.05
CA ALA A 52 -0.69 -5.95 10.24
C ALA A 52 0.13 -5.76 11.52
N ALA A 53 1.47 -5.75 11.42
CA ALA A 53 2.35 -5.42 12.54
C ALA A 53 2.34 -3.91 12.86
N ASN A 54 1.92 -3.05 11.93
CA ASN A 54 1.79 -1.62 12.19
C ASN A 54 0.51 -1.32 12.97
N ARG A 55 0.64 -1.13 14.28
CA ARG A 55 -0.47 -0.73 15.16
C ARG A 55 -1.19 0.54 14.70
N ASN A 56 -0.49 1.46 14.04
CA ASN A 56 -1.09 2.71 13.57
C ASN A 56 -2.07 2.46 12.41
N TRP A 57 -1.82 1.44 11.59
CA TRP A 57 -2.76 1.00 10.56
C TRP A 57 -3.97 0.27 11.13
N LEU A 58 -3.81 -0.44 12.26
CA LEU A 58 -4.91 -1.06 12.98
C LEU A 58 -5.78 -0.05 13.75
N SER A 59 -5.21 1.11 14.10
CA SER A 59 -5.99 2.20 14.68
C SER A 59 -7.06 2.66 13.68
N LYS A 60 -8.30 2.79 14.18
CA LYS A 60 -9.46 3.12 13.35
C LYS A 60 -9.24 4.49 12.68
N LEU A 61 -9.64 4.54 11.40
CA LEU A 61 -9.87 5.77 10.63
C LEU A 61 -10.64 6.80 11.47
#